data_AF-A0A0R3LE13-F1
#
_entry.id   AF-A0A0R3LE13-F1
#
_cell.length_a   1.000
_cell.length_b   1.000
_cell.length_c   1.000
_cell.angle_alpha   90.00
_cell.angle_beta   90.00
_cell.angle_gamma   90.00
#
_symmetry.space_group_name_H-M   'P 1'
#
loop_
_entity.id
_entity.type
_entity.pdbx_description
1 polymer ?
#
loop_
_entity_poly.entity_id
_entity_poly.type
_entity_poly.pdbx_seq_one_letter_code
_entity_poly.pdbx_strand_id
1 'polypeptide(L)' 'MADNPFAEFSLEKAIALRWTLRDIQARRLKMSPVSDEDLRTLTGLGLIEVRDEGLVLTPAGIAVVNGA' A
#
# COMPACT_ATOMS: atom_id res chain seq x y z
N MET A 1 -2.24 -18.15 -8.26
CA MET A 1 -2.70 -17.05 -9.14
C MET A 1 -2.76 -15.83 -8.24
N ALA A 2 -1.63 -15.16 -8.03
CA ALA A 2 -1.59 -13.96 -7.20
C ALA A 2 -2.33 -12.89 -7.99
N ASP A 3 -3.58 -12.64 -7.61
CA ASP A 3 -4.38 -11.55 -8.13
C ASP A 3 -3.57 -10.27 -7.91
N ASN A 4 -3.18 -9.59 -8.99
CA ASN A 4 -2.45 -8.34 -8.87
C ASN A 4 -3.49 -7.27 -8.55
N PRO A 5 -3.62 -6.81 -7.29
CA PRO A 5 -4.70 -5.91 -6.88
C PRO A 5 -4.60 -4.52 -7.52
N PHE A 6 -3.56 -4.30 -8.33
CA PHE A 6 -3.35 -3.08 -9.10
C PHE A 6 -3.58 -3.22 -10.60
N ALA A 7 -4.03 -4.38 -11.08
CA ALA A 7 -4.27 -4.61 -12.50
C ALA A 7 -5.30 -3.63 -13.09
N GLU A 8 -6.20 -3.10 -12.26
CA GLU A 8 -7.22 -2.13 -12.65
C GLU A 8 -6.71 -0.68 -12.69
N PHE A 9 -5.50 -0.40 -12.20
CA PHE A 9 -4.92 0.94 -12.20
C PHE A 9 -3.87 1.12 -13.31
N SER A 10 -3.68 2.36 -13.75
CA SER A 10 -2.57 2.74 -14.63
C SER A 10 -1.23 2.38 -14.01
N LEU A 11 -0.24 2.07 -14.85
CA LEU A 11 1.12 1.70 -14.43
C LEU A 11 1.71 2.67 -13.41
N GLU A 12 1.57 3.98 -13.64
CA GLU A 12 2.06 5.02 -12.73
C GLU A 12 1.41 4.92 -11.34
N LYS A 13 0.08 4.72 -11.30
CA LYS A 13 -0.65 4.56 -10.04
C LYS A 13 -0.30 3.25 -9.35
N ALA A 14 -0.15 2.16 -10.09
CA ALA A 14 0.31 0.88 -9.55
C ALA A 14 1.72 1.00 -8.92
N ILE A 15 2.62 1.77 -9.54
CA ILE A 15 3.96 2.05 -8.99
C ILE A 15 3.85 2.90 -7.71
N ALA A 16 3.04 3.96 -7.72
CA ALA A 16 2.82 4.83 -6.56
C ALA A 16 2.24 4.06 -5.36
N LEU A 17 1.25 3.20 -5.59
CA LEU A 17 0.64 2.34 -4.56
C LEU A 17 1.65 1.34 -3.97
N ARG A 18 2.48 0.70 -4.82
CA ARG A 18 3.55 -0.20 -4.36
C ARG A 18 4.60 0.52 -3.51
N TRP A 19 5.00 1.72 -3.93
CA TRP A 19 5.91 2.56 -3.17
C TRP A 19 5.32 2.96 -1.82
N THR A 20 4.05 3.36 -1.80
CA THR A 20 3.30 3.71 -0.59
C THR A 20 3.26 2.53 0.39
N LEU A 21 2.94 1.31 -0.07
CA LEU A 21 2.98 0.12 0.78
C LEU A 21 4.37 -0.12 1.38
N ARG A 22 5.42 0.04 0.58
CA ARG A 22 6.81 -0.14 1.04
C ARG A 22 7.19 0.93 2.08
N ASP A 23 6.72 2.15 1.92
CA ASP A 23 6.98 3.24 2.85
C ASP A 23 6.26 3.03 4.20
N ILE A 24 5.00 2.56 4.15
CA ILE A 24 4.23 2.11 5.33
C ILE A 24 4.96 0.97 6.03
N GLN A 25 5.47 -0.03 5.28
CA GLN A 25 6.27 -1.13 5.85
C GLN A 25 7.50 -0.63 6.61
N ALA A 26 8.21 0.31 5.99
CA ALA A 26 9.43 0.90 6.54
C ALA A 26 9.14 1.93 7.65
N ARG A 27 7.86 2.18 7.98
CA ARG A 27 7.41 3.25 8.88
C ARG A 27 8.00 4.61 8.51
N ARG A 28 8.20 4.86 7.21
CA ARG A 28 8.84 6.07 6.67
C ARG A 28 7.89 7.22 6.35
N LEU A 29 6.63 7.09 6.75
CA LEU A 29 5.53 8.05 6.54
C LEU A 29 5.79 9.46 7.10
N LYS A 30 6.81 9.63 7.94
CA LYS A 30 7.23 10.95 8.46
C LYS A 30 8.11 11.74 7.49
N MET A 31 8.80 11.10 6.55
CA MET A 31 9.76 11.76 5.64
C MET A 31 9.21 12.04 4.26
N SER A 32 8.13 11.38 3.83
CA SER A 32 7.52 11.62 2.53
C SER A 32 6.00 11.72 2.68
N PRO A 33 5.38 12.82 2.22
CA PRO A 33 3.94 12.91 2.19
C PRO A 33 3.43 11.86 1.19
N VAL A 34 2.85 10.78 1.71
CA VAL A 34 2.07 9.81 0.94
C VAL A 34 0.72 10.44 0.61
N SER A 35 0.26 10.28 -0.62
CA SER A 35 -1.02 10.87 -1.03
C SER A 35 -2.17 10.22 -0.29
N ASP A 36 -3.08 11.02 0.27
CA ASP A 36 -4.31 10.52 0.91
C ASP A 36 -5.16 9.65 -0.03
N GLU A 37 -5.12 9.94 -1.34
CA GLU A 37 -5.82 9.13 -2.35
C GLU A 37 -5.24 7.72 -2.46
N ASP A 38 -3.91 7.58 -2.40
CA ASP A 38 -3.22 6.29 -2.44
C ASP A 38 -3.53 5.50 -1.17
N LEU A 39 -3.47 6.15 -0.01
CA LEU A 39 -3.84 5.55 1.27
C LEU A 39 -5.29 5.06 1.28
N ARG A 40 -6.22 5.86 0.75
CA ARG A 40 -7.63 5.48 0.66
C ARG A 40 -7.84 4.31 -0.29
N THR A 41 -7.11 4.28 -1.40
CA THR A 41 -7.14 3.17 -2.36
C THR A 41 -6.62 1.89 -1.71
N LEU A 42 -5.45 1.93 -1.06
CA LEU A 42 -4.85 0.79 -0.37
C LEU A 42 -5.73 0.27 0.78
N THR A 43 -6.37 1.18 1.52
CA THR A 43 -7.31 0.82 2.59
C THR A 43 -8.56 0.17 2.00
N GLY A 44 -9.11 0.71 0.89
CA GLY A 44 -10.25 0.13 0.19
C GLY A 44 -9.97 -1.26 -0.39
N LEU A 45 -8.73 -1.53 -0.79
CA LEU A 45 -8.26 -2.83 -1.24
C LEU A 45 -7.96 -3.81 -0.09
N GLY A 46 -8.03 -3.37 1.17
CA GLY A 46 -7.67 -4.19 2.34
C GLY A 46 -6.18 -4.52 2.41
N LEU A 47 -5.31 -3.73 1.77
CA LEU A 47 -3.86 -3.91 1.78
C LEU A 47 -3.19 -3.26 2.99
N ILE A 48 -3.86 -2.26 3.57
CA ILE A 48 -3.45 -1.57 4.79
C ILE A 48 -4.62 -1.43 5.75
N GLU A 49 -4.31 -1.36 7.04
CA GLU A 49 -5.25 -1.10 8.12
C GLU A 49 -4.80 0.13 8.91
N VAL A 50 -5.77 0.94 9.32
CA VAL A 50 -5.55 2.02 10.28
C VAL A 50 -5.68 1.43 11.68
N ARG A 51 -4.61 1.52 12.48
CA ARG A 51 -4.60 1.15 13.90
C ARG A 51 -4.31 2.38 14.75
N ASP A 52 -4.54 2.25 16.05
CA ASP A 52 -4.29 3.31 17.04
C ASP A 52 -2.83 3.84 16.98
N GLU A 53 -1.87 2.96 16.70
CA GLU A 53 -0.45 3.29 16.53
C GLU A 53 -0.08 3.78 15.12
N GLY A 54 -1.03 3.84 14.18
CA GLY A 54 -0.84 4.32 12.81
C GLY A 54 -1.21 3.31 11.72
N LEU A 55 -0.74 3.56 10.50
CA LEU A 55 -0.99 2.70 9.34
C LEU A 55 -0.11 1.45 9.39
N VAL A 56 -0.72 0.28 9.25
CA VAL A 56 -0.03 -1.00 9.19
C VAL A 56 -0.41 -1.77 7.93
N LEU A 57 0.49 -2.62 7.45
CA LEU A 57 0.20 -3.51 6.34
C LEU A 57 -0.59 -4.73 6.80
N THR A 58 -1.56 -5.13 5.98
CA THR A 58 -2.23 -6.42 6.15
C THR A 58 -1.38 -7.54 5.55
N PRO A 59 -1.70 -8.83 5.83
CA PRO A 59 -1.04 -9.95 5.19
C PRO A 59 -1.05 -9.88 3.66
N ALA A 60 -2.13 -9.34 3.07
CA ALA A 60 -2.25 -9.11 1.63
C ALA A 60 -1.28 -8.02 1.15
N GLY A 61 -1.20 -6.88 1.86
CA GLY A 61 -0.23 -5.83 1.54
C GLY A 61 1.22 -6.31 1.64
N ILE A 62 1.54 -7.15 2.63
CA ILE A 62 2.87 -7.75 2.80
C ILE A 62 3.23 -8.67 1.62
N ALA A 63 2.28 -9.50 1.15
CA ALA A 63 2.49 -10.37 -0.01
C ALA A 63 2.80 -9.56 -1.28
N VAL A 64 2.08 -8.45 -1.48
CA VAL A 64 2.27 -7.53 -2.59
C VAL A 64 3.65 -6.86 -2.57
N VAL A 65 4.12 -6.43 -1.39
CA VAL A 65 5.44 -5.80 -1.23
C VAL A 65 6.59 -6.79 -1.40
N ASN A 66 6.43 -8.03 -0.89
CA ASN A 66 7.47 -9.05 -0.99
C ASN A 66 7.54 -9.75 -2.36
N GLY A 67 6.56 -9.51 -3.24
CA GLY A 67 6.57 -10.05 -4.60
C GLY A 67 6.51 -11.57 -4.65
N ALA A 68 5.48 -12.16 -4.04
CA ALA A 68 5.18 -13.59 -4.14
C ALA A 68 4.45 -13.96 -5.44
#